data_AF-A0A450UN92-F1
#
_entry.id   AF-A0A450UN92-F1
#
_cell.length_a   1.000
_cell.length_b   1.000
_cell.length_c   1.000
_cell.angle_alpha   90.00
_cell.angle_beta   90.00
_cell.angle_gamma   90.00
#
_symmetry.space_group_name_H-M   'P 1'
#
loop_
_entity.id
_entity.type
_entity.pdbx_description
1 polymer ?
#
loop_
_entity_poly.entity_id
_entity_poly.type
_entity_poly.pdbx_seq_one_letter_code
_entity_poly.pdbx_strand_id
1 'polypeptide(L)'
;MTLDHAGSRRRLALKDFFQGYKKLDKRNSESMEKISFPLPAESTLFNFEKVSKRAHFDIASVNSAIWITLDGGIMRQVHLSAGGVAPIPLYLSDTSHYSTGRKPDIDTVREAASIAQSEISPIGDVRGSAVYKRLLPRQLIHAHFITLFPEKIPLEGLLDSSANTSSGNL
;
A
#
# COMPACT_ATOMS: atom_id res chain seq x y z
N MET A 1 -18.31 -1.17 -1.71
CA MET A 1 -19.15 -0.66 -0.60
C MET A 1 -20.54 -0.29 -1.13
N THR A 2 -21.53 -0.19 -0.24
CA THR A 2 -22.89 0.25 -0.57
C THR A 2 -23.23 1.52 0.20
N LEU A 3 -23.72 2.54 -0.52
CA LEU A 3 -24.30 3.75 0.05
C LEU A 3 -25.81 3.71 -0.16
N ASP A 4 -26.56 4.15 0.85
CA ASP A 4 -28.02 4.20 0.81
C ASP A 4 -28.53 5.63 1.01
N HIS A 5 -29.56 5.99 0.25
CA HIS A 5 -30.35 7.19 0.44
C HIS A 5 -31.83 6.84 0.38
N ALA A 6 -32.47 6.74 1.55
CA ALA A 6 -33.90 6.44 1.69
C ALA A 6 -34.34 5.19 0.90
N GLY A 7 -33.52 4.12 0.92
CA GLY A 7 -33.78 2.87 0.20
C GLY A 7 -33.22 2.82 -1.23
N SER A 8 -32.78 3.95 -1.79
CA SER A 8 -32.05 3.98 -3.06
C SER A 8 -30.58 3.67 -2.82
N ARG A 9 -30.16 2.46 -3.20
CA ARG A 9 -28.80 1.97 -3.00
C ARG A 9 -27.93 2.14 -4.24
N ARG A 10 -26.68 2.56 -4.03
CA ARG A 10 -25.62 2.48 -5.05
C ARG A 10 -24.37 1.79 -4.53
N ARG A 11 -23.61 1.18 -5.44
CA ARG A 11 -22.34 0.52 -5.13
C ARG A 11 -21.18 1.28 -5.76
N LEU A 12 -20.08 1.34 -5.04
CA LEU A 12 -18.80 1.85 -5.54
C LEU A 12 -17.64 1.04 -4.94
N ALA A 13 -16.49 1.04 -5.61
CA ALA A 13 -15.28 0.50 -4.99
C ALA A 13 -14.80 1.43 -3.88
N LEU A 14 -14.21 0.87 -2.82
CA LEU A 14 -13.74 1.68 -1.68
C LEU A 14 -12.65 2.68 -2.09
N LYS A 15 -11.80 2.30 -3.06
CA LYS A 15 -10.77 3.18 -3.62
C LYS A 15 -11.34 4.43 -4.30
N ASP A 16 -12.56 4.35 -4.82
CA ASP A 16 -13.23 5.46 -5.51
C ASP A 16 -14.04 6.34 -4.54
N PHE A 17 -14.12 5.96 -3.25
CA PHE A 17 -14.90 6.70 -2.26
C PHE A 17 -14.22 7.99 -1.79
N PHE A 18 -12.88 7.99 -1.71
CA PHE A 18 -12.11 9.13 -1.25
C PHE A 18 -11.70 9.99 -2.44
N GLN A 19 -12.24 11.21 -2.53
CA GLN A 19 -12.09 12.09 -3.70
C GLN A 19 -11.12 13.26 -3.44
N GLY A 20 -10.67 13.41 -2.19
CA GLY A 20 -9.76 14.46 -1.76
C GLY A 20 -9.78 14.65 -0.25
N TYR A 21 -9.00 15.60 0.25
CA TYR A 21 -8.97 15.90 1.68
C TYR A 21 -10.36 16.30 2.18
N LYS A 22 -10.93 15.52 3.10
CA LYS A 22 -12.30 15.68 3.62
C LYS A 22 -13.39 15.68 2.53
N LYS A 23 -13.11 15.15 1.34
CA LYS A 23 -14.04 15.05 0.22
C LYS A 23 -14.30 13.58 -0.09
N LEU A 24 -15.57 13.18 -0.02
CA LEU A 24 -16.03 11.82 -0.26
C LEU A 24 -16.96 11.80 -1.47
N ASP A 25 -17.00 10.70 -2.22
CA ASP A 25 -18.09 10.41 -3.16
C ASP A 25 -19.33 9.98 -2.36
N LYS A 26 -19.93 10.94 -1.66
CA LYS A 26 -21.10 10.77 -0.82
C LYS A 26 -22.03 11.97 -1.03
N ARG A 27 -23.26 11.71 -1.44
CA ARG A 27 -24.30 12.74 -1.60
C ARG A 27 -24.85 13.18 -0.24
N ASN A 28 -25.55 14.31 -0.24
CA ASN A 28 -26.28 14.76 0.94
C ASN A 28 -27.29 13.68 1.35
N SER A 29 -27.38 13.40 2.65
CA SER A 29 -28.25 12.37 3.21
C SER A 29 -28.03 10.94 2.72
N GLU A 30 -26.94 10.65 1.97
CA GLU A 30 -26.46 9.27 1.82
C GLU A 30 -25.84 8.81 3.15
N SER A 31 -25.99 7.54 3.48
CA SER A 31 -25.29 6.88 4.58
C SER A 31 -24.51 5.65 4.07
N MET A 32 -23.41 5.32 4.74
CA MET A 32 -22.67 4.09 4.43
C MET A 32 -23.38 2.90 5.07
N GLU A 33 -24.04 2.08 4.25
CA GLU A 33 -24.82 0.93 4.72
C GLU A 33 -23.89 -0.26 5.03
N LYS A 34 -22.99 -0.60 4.11
CA LYS A 34 -22.09 -1.76 4.27
C LYS A 34 -20.83 -1.71 3.41
N ILE A 35 -19.80 -2.40 3.89
CA ILE A 35 -18.62 -2.78 3.12
C ILE A 35 -18.69 -4.28 2.88
N SER A 36 -18.42 -4.71 1.64
CA SER A 36 -18.44 -6.11 1.23
C SER A 36 -17.18 -6.39 0.43
N PHE A 37 -16.53 -7.52 0.72
CA PHE A 37 -15.36 -8.01 0.03
C PHE A 37 -15.45 -9.55 -0.07
N PRO A 38 -14.87 -10.17 -1.11
CA PRO A 38 -14.79 -11.62 -1.19
C PRO A 38 -13.93 -12.14 -0.04
N LEU A 39 -14.29 -13.32 0.49
CA LEU A 39 -13.45 -13.98 1.47
C LEU A 39 -12.14 -14.42 0.80
N PRO A 40 -10.98 -14.28 1.48
CA PRO A 40 -9.71 -14.78 0.99
C PRO A 40 -9.80 -16.28 0.62
N ALA A 41 -9.29 -16.65 -0.55
CA ALA A 41 -9.05 -18.06 -0.88
C ALA A 41 -7.86 -18.60 -0.07
N GLU A 42 -7.70 -19.92 0.02
CA GLU A 42 -6.57 -20.53 0.76
C GLU A 42 -5.19 -20.08 0.24
N SER A 43 -5.07 -19.83 -1.06
CA SER A 43 -3.83 -19.32 -1.68
C SER A 43 -3.62 -17.81 -1.52
N THR A 44 -4.41 -17.17 -0.66
CA THR A 44 -4.33 -15.73 -0.41
C THR A 44 -3.38 -15.42 0.71
N LEU A 45 -2.45 -14.51 0.43
CA LEU A 45 -1.54 -13.92 1.42
C LEU A 45 -1.95 -12.48 1.70
N PHE A 46 -1.86 -12.08 2.96
CA PHE A 46 -2.16 -10.73 3.40
C PHE A 46 -1.18 -10.28 4.48
N ASN A 47 -0.71 -9.05 4.39
CA ASN A 47 0.09 -8.44 5.44
C ASN A 47 -0.20 -6.93 5.50
N PHE A 48 -0.16 -6.37 6.71
CA PHE A 48 -0.42 -4.97 6.99
C PHE A 48 0.71 -4.42 7.85
N GLU A 49 1.27 -3.29 7.41
CA GLU A 49 2.41 -2.67 8.05
C GLU A 49 2.07 -1.24 8.44
N LYS A 50 2.56 -0.82 9.61
CA LYS A 50 2.28 0.50 10.17
C LYS A 50 3.52 1.08 10.82
N VAL A 51 3.81 2.33 10.46
CA VAL A 51 4.84 3.14 11.13
C VAL A 51 4.17 4.30 11.85
N SER A 52 4.48 4.44 13.14
CA SER A 52 4.02 5.55 13.99
C SER A 52 5.11 5.95 14.98
N LYS A 53 4.97 7.12 15.62
CA LYS A 53 5.97 7.65 16.56
C LYS A 53 6.02 6.82 17.85
N ARG A 54 4.87 6.28 18.28
CA ARG A 54 4.76 5.35 19.40
C ARG A 54 4.21 4.00 18.90
N ALA A 55 4.62 2.92 19.56
CA ALA A 55 4.18 1.57 19.21
C ALA A 55 2.69 1.32 19.50
N HIS A 56 2.16 1.89 20.57
CA HIS A 56 0.78 1.69 21.01
C HIS A 56 0.01 3.02 21.03
N PHE A 57 -1.30 2.94 20.73
CA PHE A 57 -2.24 4.08 20.77
C PHE A 57 -1.82 5.31 19.95
N ASP A 58 -1.17 5.10 18.80
CA ASP A 58 -0.72 6.18 17.93
C ASP A 58 -1.35 6.11 16.54
N ILE A 59 -1.50 7.27 15.91
CA ILE A 59 -1.96 7.39 14.53
C ILE A 59 -0.78 7.12 13.61
N ALA A 60 -0.99 6.31 12.58
CA ALA A 60 0.05 6.00 11.60
C ALA A 60 0.61 7.28 10.95
N SER A 61 1.93 7.39 10.89
CA SER A 61 2.61 8.34 10.02
C SER A 61 2.44 7.90 8.56
N VAL A 62 2.71 6.62 8.30
CA VAL A 62 2.44 5.91 7.05
C VAL A 62 2.02 4.47 7.40
N ASN A 63 1.08 3.91 6.63
CA ASN A 63 0.76 2.49 6.67
C ASN A 63 0.63 1.95 5.25
N SER A 64 0.71 0.62 5.13
CA SER A 64 0.51 -0.09 3.88
C SER A 64 -0.16 -1.43 4.12
N ALA A 65 -0.96 -1.87 3.16
CA ALA A 65 -1.57 -3.20 3.14
C ALA A 65 -1.29 -3.85 1.80
N ILE A 66 -0.89 -5.12 1.83
CA ILE A 66 -0.75 -5.97 0.65
C ILE A 66 -1.71 -7.15 0.73
N TRP A 67 -2.28 -7.51 -0.41
CA TRP A 67 -3.07 -8.71 -0.60
C TRP A 67 -2.62 -9.38 -1.91
N ILE A 68 -2.34 -10.67 -1.87
CA ILE A 68 -1.82 -11.43 -3.00
C ILE A 68 -2.58 -12.75 -3.12
N THR A 69 -3.02 -13.12 -4.31
CA THR A 69 -3.37 -14.52 -4.61
C THR A 69 -2.21 -15.18 -5.32
N LEU A 70 -1.77 -16.34 -4.82
CA LEU A 70 -0.76 -17.15 -5.48
C LEU A 70 -1.37 -18.25 -6.34
N ASP A 71 -0.71 -18.52 -7.46
CA ASP A 71 -0.97 -19.67 -8.31
C ASP A 71 0.36 -20.16 -8.88
N GLY A 72 0.77 -21.40 -8.58
CA GLY A 72 2.05 -21.96 -9.05
C GLY A 72 3.29 -21.13 -8.68
N GLY A 73 3.26 -20.40 -7.57
CA GLY A 73 4.34 -19.50 -7.15
C GLY A 73 4.41 -18.17 -7.91
N ILE A 74 3.41 -17.88 -8.74
CA ILE A 74 3.19 -16.60 -9.42
C ILE A 74 2.13 -15.80 -8.65
N MET A 75 2.34 -14.49 -8.52
CA MET A 75 1.36 -13.58 -7.94
C MET A 75 0.24 -13.32 -8.95
N ARG A 76 -0.84 -14.10 -8.88
CA ARG A 76 -1.96 -14.05 -9.84
C ARG A 76 -2.76 -12.76 -9.75
N GLN A 77 -2.89 -12.22 -8.55
CA GLN A 77 -3.51 -10.92 -8.28
C GLN A 77 -2.72 -10.25 -7.16
N VAL A 78 -2.46 -8.95 -7.28
CA VAL A 78 -1.81 -8.15 -6.25
C VAL A 78 -2.63 -6.88 -6.02
N HIS A 79 -2.92 -6.57 -4.77
CA HIS A 79 -3.51 -5.31 -4.35
C HIS A 79 -2.63 -4.69 -3.27
N LEU A 80 -2.12 -3.50 -3.57
CA LEU A 80 -1.34 -2.67 -2.65
C LEU A 80 -2.08 -1.37 -2.36
N SER A 81 -2.11 -0.99 -1.09
CA SER A 81 -2.67 0.29 -0.66
C SER A 81 -1.79 0.94 0.39
N ALA A 82 -1.76 2.27 0.43
CA ALA A 82 -0.96 3.03 1.36
C ALA A 82 -1.72 4.23 1.94
N GLY A 83 -1.54 4.47 3.23
CA GLY A 83 -2.08 5.61 3.97
C GLY A 83 -0.98 6.55 4.45
N GLY A 84 -1.29 7.85 4.60
CA GLY A 84 -0.31 8.86 5.02
C GLY A 84 0.67 9.31 3.93
N VAL A 85 0.46 8.85 2.70
CA VAL A 85 1.32 9.09 1.53
C VAL A 85 0.74 10.09 0.52
N ALA A 86 -0.49 10.54 0.78
CA ALA A 86 -1.24 11.51 -0.02
C ALA A 86 -2.40 12.08 0.85
N PRO A 87 -3.18 13.06 0.35
CA PRO A 87 -4.35 13.60 1.07
C PRO A 87 -5.48 12.59 1.31
N ILE A 88 -5.46 11.46 0.61
CA ILE A 88 -6.40 10.33 0.74
C ILE A 88 -5.62 9.01 0.81
N PRO A 89 -6.24 7.91 1.29
CA PRO A 89 -5.68 6.57 1.12
C PRO A 89 -5.51 6.27 -0.38
N LEU A 90 -4.35 5.76 -0.78
CA LEU A 90 -4.08 5.42 -2.17
C LEU A 90 -4.18 3.91 -2.37
N TYR A 91 -4.85 3.53 -3.44
CA TYR A 91 -4.64 2.23 -4.07
C TYR A 91 -3.50 2.39 -5.09
N LEU A 92 -2.38 1.71 -4.85
CA LEU A 92 -1.18 1.77 -5.67
C LEU A 92 -1.41 0.93 -6.93
N SER A 93 -2.09 1.53 -7.91
CA SER A 93 -2.63 0.86 -9.09
C SER A 93 -1.52 0.37 -10.01
N ASP A 94 -0.51 1.22 -10.25
CA ASP A 94 0.59 0.88 -11.15
C ASP A 94 1.50 -0.16 -10.50
N THR A 95 1.78 -0.01 -9.20
CA THR A 95 2.54 -1.01 -8.43
C THR A 95 1.82 -2.37 -8.39
N SER A 96 0.50 -2.37 -8.14
CA SER A 96 -0.32 -3.58 -8.13
C SER A 96 -0.35 -4.27 -9.49
N HIS A 97 -0.52 -3.49 -10.55
CA HIS A 97 -0.54 -3.99 -11.92
C HIS A 97 0.83 -4.56 -12.32
N TYR A 98 1.92 -3.85 -12.05
CA TYR A 98 3.27 -4.31 -12.31
C TYR A 98 3.56 -5.66 -11.64
N SER A 99 3.17 -5.80 -10.37
CA SER A 99 3.44 -7.01 -9.57
C SER A 99 2.60 -8.21 -10.01
N THR A 100 1.45 -7.98 -10.64
CA THR A 100 0.54 -9.05 -11.08
C THR A 100 1.17 -9.85 -12.23
N GLY A 101 1.12 -11.18 -12.13
CA GLY A 101 1.71 -12.11 -13.10
C GLY A 101 3.20 -12.36 -12.91
N ARG A 102 3.85 -11.77 -11.89
CA ARG A 102 5.28 -11.95 -11.61
C ARG A 102 5.53 -12.92 -10.46
N LYS A 103 6.78 -13.38 -10.36
CA LYS A 103 7.26 -14.13 -9.20
C LYS A 103 7.61 -13.16 -8.06
N PRO A 104 7.42 -13.55 -6.80
CA PRO A 104 7.91 -12.77 -5.67
C PRO A 104 9.44 -12.98 -5.54
N ASP A 105 10.20 -12.19 -6.29
CA ASP A 105 11.66 -12.15 -6.26
C ASP A 105 12.17 -10.73 -5.97
N ILE A 106 13.46 -10.61 -5.66
CA ILE A 106 14.11 -9.37 -5.22
C ILE A 106 13.94 -8.24 -6.24
N ASP A 107 14.11 -8.53 -7.53
CA ASP A 107 14.03 -7.52 -8.58
C ASP A 107 12.59 -7.02 -8.76
N THR A 108 11.61 -7.92 -8.71
CA THR A 108 10.19 -7.55 -8.70
C THR A 108 9.86 -6.65 -7.52
N VAL A 109 10.37 -6.94 -6.32
CA VAL A 109 10.14 -6.10 -5.12
C VAL A 109 10.76 -4.72 -5.26
N ARG A 110 12.01 -4.65 -5.74
CA ARG A 110 12.72 -3.38 -5.92
C ARG A 110 12.00 -2.47 -6.93
N GLU A 111 11.58 -3.05 -8.05
CA GLU A 111 10.88 -2.28 -9.09
C GLU A 111 9.47 -1.90 -8.63
N ALA A 112 8.73 -2.79 -7.96
CA ALA A 112 7.44 -2.44 -7.35
C ALA A 112 7.58 -1.28 -6.36
N ALA A 113 8.62 -1.28 -5.53
CA ALA A 113 8.88 -0.19 -4.60
C ALA A 113 9.28 1.12 -5.32
N SER A 114 9.98 1.04 -6.46
CA SER A 114 10.30 2.18 -7.32
C SER A 114 9.03 2.79 -7.93
N ILE A 115 8.16 1.96 -8.50
CA ILE A 115 6.88 2.39 -9.07
C ILE A 115 6.00 3.03 -8.00
N ALA A 116 5.91 2.44 -6.81
CA ALA A 116 5.16 3.01 -5.69
C ALA A 116 5.62 4.43 -5.32
N GLN A 117 6.90 4.76 -5.49
CA GLN A 117 7.37 6.13 -5.28
C GLN A 117 6.80 7.10 -6.32
N SER A 118 6.57 6.68 -7.55
CA SER A 118 5.94 7.55 -8.56
C SER A 118 4.46 7.85 -8.26
N GLU A 119 3.77 6.98 -7.52
CA GLU A 119 2.33 7.10 -7.22
C GLU A 119 2.00 7.99 -6.01
N ILE A 120 2.97 8.27 -5.13
CA ILE A 120 2.73 8.97 -3.86
C ILE A 120 3.13 10.44 -3.92
N SER A 121 2.51 11.28 -3.09
CA SER A 121 2.87 12.70 -2.92
C SER A 121 2.58 13.15 -1.48
N PRO A 122 3.42 12.72 -0.50
CA PRO A 122 3.16 12.95 0.91
C PRO A 122 3.34 14.42 1.30
N ILE A 123 2.52 14.87 2.27
CA ILE A 123 2.67 16.16 2.93
C ILE A 123 3.25 16.00 4.33
N GLY A 124 4.02 16.98 4.77
CA GLY A 124 4.54 17.06 6.14
C GLY A 124 3.44 17.45 7.13
N ASP A 125 3.47 16.87 8.32
CA ASP A 125 2.61 17.26 9.44
C ASP A 125 3.26 16.88 10.79
N VAL A 126 2.50 16.99 11.88
CA VAL A 126 2.93 16.62 13.24
C VAL A 126 3.35 15.14 13.41
N ARG A 127 3.02 14.28 12.45
CA ARG A 127 3.33 12.84 12.44
C ARG A 127 4.57 12.52 11.61
N GLY A 128 5.16 13.50 10.92
CA GLY A 128 6.41 13.33 10.19
C GLY A 128 6.57 14.34 9.06
N SER A 129 7.83 14.64 8.71
CA SER A 129 8.13 15.47 7.54
C SER A 129 7.71 14.77 6.25
N ALA A 130 7.47 15.54 5.18
CA ALA A 130 7.18 14.98 3.86
C ALA A 130 8.31 14.05 3.39
N VAL A 131 9.56 14.46 3.61
CA VAL A 131 10.76 13.66 3.29
C VAL A 131 10.76 12.33 4.04
N TYR A 132 10.50 12.35 5.36
CA TYR A 132 10.44 11.12 6.14
C TYR A 132 9.32 10.19 5.64
N LYS A 133 8.12 10.71 5.43
CA LYS A 133 6.98 9.93 4.91
C LYS A 133 7.22 9.37 3.52
N ARG A 134 7.96 10.07 2.66
CA ARG A 134 8.34 9.62 1.31
C ARG A 134 9.19 8.35 1.36
N LEU A 135 10.05 8.19 2.37
CA LEU A 135 10.92 7.03 2.51
C LEU A 135 10.18 5.76 2.93
N LEU A 136 9.09 5.90 3.69
CA LEU A 136 8.43 4.77 4.36
C LEU A 136 7.78 3.75 3.41
N PRO A 137 7.06 4.14 2.34
CA PRO A 137 6.39 3.16 1.47
C PRO A 137 7.33 2.12 0.86
N ARG A 138 8.56 2.52 0.49
CA ARG A 138 9.58 1.56 0.03
C ARG A 138 9.86 0.50 1.10
N GLN A 139 10.08 0.94 2.34
CA GLN A 139 10.39 0.03 3.44
C GLN A 139 9.21 -0.87 3.80
N LEU A 140 7.98 -0.35 3.74
CA LEU A 140 6.78 -1.16 4.01
C LEU A 140 6.53 -2.19 2.92
N ILE A 141 6.77 -1.86 1.65
CA ILE A 141 6.72 -2.84 0.56
C ILE A 141 7.76 -3.93 0.78
N HIS A 142 9.00 -3.57 1.15
CA HIS A 142 10.02 -4.56 1.49
C HIS A 142 9.57 -5.47 2.65
N ALA A 143 9.06 -4.89 3.74
CA ALA A 143 8.57 -5.62 4.91
C ALA A 143 7.43 -6.59 4.56
N HIS A 144 6.51 -6.18 3.70
CA HIS A 144 5.45 -7.04 3.18
C HIS A 144 6.02 -8.30 2.51
N PHE A 145 6.97 -8.12 1.60
CA PHE A 145 7.52 -9.24 0.84
C PHE A 145 8.44 -10.14 1.68
N ILE A 146 9.22 -9.57 2.60
CA ILE A 146 10.01 -10.36 3.57
C ILE A 146 9.07 -11.21 4.44
N THR A 147 7.98 -10.62 4.95
CA THR A 147 7.02 -11.33 5.82
C THR A 147 6.29 -12.44 5.08
N LEU A 148 5.87 -12.18 3.84
CA LEU A 148 5.08 -13.13 3.07
C LEU A 148 5.94 -14.20 2.36
N PHE A 149 7.22 -13.92 2.10
CA PHE A 149 8.12 -14.80 1.34
C PHE A 149 9.53 -14.86 1.94
N PRO A 150 9.70 -15.20 3.22
CA PRO A 150 10.98 -15.10 3.92
C PRO A 150 12.10 -15.96 3.29
N GLU A 151 11.76 -17.10 2.69
CA GLU A 151 12.73 -17.98 2.02
C GLU A 151 13.20 -17.45 0.66
N LYS A 152 12.38 -16.63 -0.01
CA LYS A 152 12.67 -16.09 -1.36
C LYS A 152 13.25 -14.68 -1.30
N ILE A 153 12.88 -13.94 -0.26
CA ILE A 153 13.14 -12.51 -0.12
C ILE A 153 13.69 -12.27 1.29
N PRO A 154 14.94 -12.70 1.56
CA PRO A 154 15.61 -12.37 2.81
C PRO A 154 15.92 -10.88 2.87
N LEU A 155 16.03 -10.34 4.09
CA LEU A 155 16.30 -8.91 4.31
C LEU A 155 17.58 -8.46 3.60
N GLU A 156 18.63 -9.28 3.69
CA GLU A 156 19.96 -9.02 3.13
C GLU A 156 19.89 -8.77 1.62
N GLY A 157 19.05 -9.55 0.91
CA GLY A 157 18.84 -9.40 -0.53
C GLY A 157 18.24 -8.05 -0.93
N LEU A 158 17.59 -7.34 -0.01
CA LEU A 158 17.01 -6.01 -0.25
C LEU A 158 17.89 -4.85 0.25
N LEU A 159 18.97 -5.13 0.98
CA LEU A 159 19.91 -4.15 1.52
C LEU A 159 21.07 -3.82 0.55
N ASP A 160 21.45 -4.74 -0.34
CA ASP A 160 22.66 -4.66 -1.18
C ASP A 160 22.64 -3.63 -2.34
N SER A 161 21.83 -2.58 -2.27
CA SER A 161 21.78 -1.52 -3.30
C SER A 161 22.44 -0.20 -2.90
N SER A 162 23.21 -0.14 -1.81
CA SER A 162 23.92 1.08 -1.37
C SER A 162 25.40 0.86 -1.01
N ALA A 163 26.17 0.32 -1.96
CA ALA A 163 27.63 0.47 -2.00
C ALA A 163 28.11 1.10 -3.32
N ASN A 164 27.27 1.88 -4.00
CA ASN A 164 27.67 2.61 -5.21
C ASN A 164 27.03 4.01 -5.29
N THR A 165 27.22 4.81 -4.23
CA THR A 165 27.30 6.26 -4.38
C THR A 165 28.74 6.65 -4.18
N SER A 166 29.42 6.76 -5.32
CA SER A 166 30.67 7.45 -5.59
C SER A 166 31.13 8.42 -4.50
N SER A 167 32.35 8.18 -4.04
CA SER A 167 33.34 9.19 -3.70
C SER A 167 33.28 10.38 -4.67
N GLY A 168 32.57 11.43 -4.26
CA GLY A 168 32.63 12.76 -4.86
C GLY A 168 33.32 13.68 -3.87
N ASN A 169 34.57 14.02 -4.17
CA ASN A 169 35.30 15.13 -3.56
C ASN A 169 34.41 16.37 -3.49
N LEU A 170 34.34 17.00 -2.31
CA LEU A 170 34.64 18.42 -2.04
C LEU A 170 34.68 18.63 -0.53
#